data_AF-A0A9P7UIQ3-F1
#
_entry.id   AF-A0A9P7UIQ3-F1
#
_cell.length_a   1.000
_cell.length_b   1.000
_cell.length_c   1.000
_cell.angle_alpha   90.00
_cell.angle_beta   90.00
_cell.angle_gamma   90.00
#
_symmetry.space_group_name_H-M   'P 1'
#
loop_
_entity.id
_entity.type
_entity.pdbx_description
1 polymer ?
#
loop_
_entity_poly.entity_id
_entity_poly.type
_entity_poly.pdbx_seq_one_letter_code
_entity_poly.pdbx_strand_id
1 'polypeptide(L)'
;MVNDGNDGKRALRRLHVSHSDAPGFCSTCQIVASAPPFLHISHQELLATLPHTHTYTITPTTSCQPSFQLSVPIRAVGTASLQPLTADYRCLQRALSLYRTHSEALTLSIMDNRGITSVLNFRDVGSTVNKFLGRRLVREDLVFRSARPDDATLADRKRLRDELGIKAVIDLRTKTEHVKQAKKREADLKVPTLLESNAALAEPFQISGLTYHEIRITGGNFEWFLIRQVSWWGLCRLICLFTLGYRNEGISILSREVMLPRGLVGLGLDTLDQSGEEIAKALRVFIDPATSPTLVHCTQGKDRTGLIVSLVLFILDVPLEAIEHDYMLTSGALESEREERLAEMREIGLTDDWFETAPDMIARTARHLDDVHGGLNEYLDKIGFGQANRLKLRELLLY
;
A
#
# COMPACT_ATOMS: atom_id res chain seq x y z
N MET A 1 -63.71 11.21 50.09
CA MET A 1 -63.92 12.59 49.60
C MET A 1 -62.82 12.83 48.57
N VAL A 2 -63.00 12.44 47.31
CA VAL A 2 -63.80 13.08 46.24
C VAL A 2 -63.13 14.35 45.71
N ASN A 3 -62.93 14.31 44.38
CA ASN A 3 -62.69 15.36 43.38
C ASN A 3 -61.27 15.86 43.10
N ASP A 4 -60.89 16.13 41.85
CA ASP A 4 -61.29 15.67 40.50
C ASP A 4 -60.43 16.44 39.47
N GLY A 5 -60.36 15.96 38.22
CA GLY A 5 -59.95 16.73 37.02
C GLY A 5 -58.73 16.14 36.29
N ASN A 6 -58.84 15.17 35.37
CA ASN A 6 -59.50 15.21 34.04
C ASN A 6 -58.79 16.23 33.11
N ASP A 7 -58.25 15.95 31.92
CA ASP A 7 -58.63 15.16 30.74
C ASP A 7 -57.32 14.79 29.96
N GLY A 8 -57.19 13.81 29.07
CA GLY A 8 -58.17 13.16 28.22
C GLY A 8 -57.91 13.44 26.72
N LYS A 9 -57.20 12.50 26.07
CA LYS A 9 -57.41 11.99 24.68
C LYS A 9 -56.78 12.66 23.43
N ARG A 10 -56.10 11.74 22.71
CA ARG A 10 -56.23 11.34 21.28
C ARG A 10 -55.58 12.16 20.15
N ALA A 11 -54.73 11.40 19.45
CA ALA A 11 -54.36 11.46 18.04
C ALA A 11 -55.46 11.91 17.07
N LEU A 12 -55.05 12.60 16.00
CA LEU A 12 -55.39 12.25 14.62
C LEU A 12 -54.56 13.04 13.59
N ARG A 13 -54.08 12.30 12.59
CA ARG A 13 -53.49 12.78 11.33
C ARG A 13 -54.43 13.75 10.61
N ARG A 14 -53.86 14.72 9.88
CA ARG A 14 -54.41 15.17 8.59
C ARG A 14 -53.31 15.73 7.68
N LEU A 15 -53.38 15.28 6.44
CA LEU A 15 -52.62 15.71 5.28
C LEU A 15 -52.93 17.17 4.90
N HIS A 16 -51.93 17.85 4.35
CA HIS A 16 -52.11 18.92 3.37
C HIS A 16 -51.13 18.73 2.21
N VAL A 17 -51.64 18.93 0.99
CA VAL A 17 -50.98 18.72 -0.30
C VAL A 17 -51.03 20.03 -1.09
N SER A 18 -49.96 20.28 -1.87
CA SER A 18 -49.80 21.18 -3.04
C SER A 18 -49.63 22.70 -2.77
N HIS A 19 -48.81 23.49 -3.49
CA HIS A 19 -48.25 23.39 -4.85
C HIS A 19 -46.86 24.09 -5.01
N SER A 20 -46.17 23.68 -6.09
CA SER A 20 -45.02 24.19 -6.91
C SER A 20 -44.61 25.68 -6.85
N ASP A 21 -43.36 26.14 -7.09
CA ASP A 21 -42.45 25.96 -8.25
C ASP A 21 -40.93 26.26 -7.96
N ALA A 22 -40.04 25.37 -8.45
CA ALA A 22 -38.66 25.44 -9.03
C ALA A 22 -37.53 26.45 -8.59
N PRO A 23 -36.24 26.21 -8.96
CA PRO A 23 -35.36 25.09 -8.59
C PRO A 23 -34.02 25.58 -7.96
N GLY A 24 -33.59 24.94 -6.86
CA GLY A 24 -32.27 25.14 -6.25
C GLY A 24 -31.48 23.82 -6.29
N PHE A 25 -30.35 23.83 -7.00
CA PHE A 25 -29.31 22.80 -7.16
C PHE A 25 -29.48 21.48 -6.37
N CYS A 26 -29.79 20.41 -7.10
CA CYS A 26 -29.90 19.06 -6.57
C CYS A 26 -28.56 18.32 -6.59
N SER A 27 -28.20 17.82 -5.42
CA SER A 27 -27.27 16.72 -5.14
C SER A 27 -27.62 15.45 -5.93
N THR A 28 -26.71 14.93 -6.75
CA THR A 28 -26.86 13.56 -7.29
C THR A 28 -25.50 12.96 -7.61
N CYS A 29 -25.00 12.08 -6.73
CA CYS A 29 -23.89 11.19 -7.03
C CYS A 29 -24.24 9.82 -6.46
N GLN A 30 -24.95 9.01 -7.24
CA GLN A 30 -25.33 7.66 -6.84
C GLN A 30 -25.59 6.77 -8.07
N ILE A 31 -25.13 5.52 -7.95
CA ILE A 31 -25.44 4.31 -8.74
C ILE A 31 -24.51 4.02 -9.93
N VAL A 32 -23.74 2.92 -9.81
CA VAL A 32 -23.39 2.03 -10.92
C VAL A 32 -23.57 0.59 -10.45
N ALA A 33 -24.25 -0.16 -11.31
CA ALA A 33 -24.70 -1.53 -11.19
C ALA A 33 -23.73 -2.54 -11.85
N SER A 34 -24.02 -3.79 -11.50
CA SER A 34 -23.48 -5.12 -11.79
C SER A 34 -23.41 -5.60 -13.25
N ALA A 35 -22.46 -6.52 -13.53
CA ALA A 35 -22.57 -7.62 -14.49
C ALA A 35 -21.76 -8.86 -13.99
N PRO A 36 -22.17 -10.12 -14.29
CA PRO A 36 -21.71 -11.34 -13.61
C PRO A 36 -20.54 -12.05 -14.31
N PRO A 37 -19.80 -12.97 -13.64
CA PRO A 37 -18.74 -13.75 -14.28
C PRO A 37 -19.28 -15.02 -14.96
N PHE A 38 -18.76 -15.30 -16.15
CA PHE A 38 -18.84 -16.61 -16.80
C PHE A 38 -17.81 -17.57 -16.19
N LEU A 39 -18.22 -18.83 -16.07
CA LEU A 39 -17.42 -19.98 -15.63
C LEU A 39 -16.11 -20.10 -16.41
N HIS A 40 -15.01 -20.43 -15.73
CA HIS A 40 -13.85 -21.05 -16.37
C HIS A 40 -13.50 -22.39 -15.72
N ILE A 41 -13.35 -23.36 -16.61
CA ILE A 41 -13.08 -24.78 -16.43
C ILE A 41 -11.63 -24.99 -15.98
N SER A 42 -11.42 -25.99 -15.12
CA SER A 42 -10.14 -26.40 -14.54
C SER A 42 -9.12 -26.86 -15.59
N HIS A 43 -7.90 -26.33 -15.51
CA HIS A 43 -6.71 -26.91 -16.15
C HIS A 43 -6.08 -27.95 -15.21
N GLN A 44 -6.62 -29.17 -15.22
CA GLN A 44 -5.89 -30.38 -14.89
C GLN A 44 -5.57 -31.10 -16.21
N GLU A 45 -4.45 -31.81 -16.24
CA GLU A 45 -3.85 -32.53 -17.39
C GLU A 45 -2.86 -31.73 -18.25
N LEU A 46 -1.62 -31.64 -17.77
CA LEU A 46 -0.44 -31.88 -18.63
C LEU A 46 0.79 -32.22 -17.76
N LEU A 47 0.75 -33.42 -17.18
CA LEU A 47 1.93 -34.16 -16.73
C LEU A 47 2.06 -35.39 -17.62
N ALA A 48 3.00 -35.39 -18.57
CA ALA A 48 3.76 -36.58 -18.96
C ALA A 48 4.86 -36.25 -19.97
N THR A 49 5.99 -36.94 -19.80
CA THR A 49 7.14 -37.14 -20.71
C THR A 49 8.37 -36.23 -20.55
N LEU A 50 9.23 -36.62 -19.61
CA LEU A 50 10.68 -36.39 -19.63
C LEU A 50 11.38 -37.72 -19.90
N PRO A 51 12.45 -37.74 -20.71
CA PRO A 51 13.46 -38.79 -20.60
C PRO A 51 14.86 -38.23 -20.26
N HIS A 52 15.54 -38.99 -19.39
CA HIS A 52 17.00 -39.10 -19.16
C HIS A 52 17.74 -38.04 -18.32
N THR A 53 17.82 -38.37 -17.03
CA THR A 53 19.05 -38.55 -16.21
C THR A 53 20.34 -37.80 -16.60
N HIS A 54 20.86 -36.98 -15.68
CA HIS A 54 22.23 -37.09 -15.18
C HIS A 54 22.30 -36.65 -13.71
N THR A 55 22.73 -37.58 -12.86
CA THR A 55 22.96 -37.43 -11.41
C THR A 55 24.33 -36.81 -11.19
N TYR A 56 24.42 -35.71 -10.43
CA TYR A 56 25.69 -35.23 -9.87
C TYR A 56 25.60 -35.27 -8.35
N THR A 57 26.44 -36.10 -7.75
CA THR A 57 26.65 -36.20 -6.30
C THR A 57 27.64 -35.13 -5.87
N ILE A 58 27.22 -34.20 -5.02
CA ILE A 58 28.12 -33.24 -4.36
C ILE A 58 28.35 -33.73 -2.94
N THR A 59 29.57 -34.16 -2.65
CA THR A 59 30.07 -34.39 -1.28
C THR A 59 30.55 -33.06 -0.68
N PRO A 60 30.29 -32.79 0.62
CA PRO A 60 30.72 -31.56 1.25
C PRO A 60 32.17 -31.71 1.74
N THR A 61 33.08 -30.87 1.22
CA THR A 61 34.37 -30.61 1.87
C THR A 61 34.43 -29.17 2.36
N THR A 62 34.91 -29.06 3.59
CA THR A 62 35.07 -27.92 4.48
C THR A 62 35.92 -26.77 3.93
N SER A 63 35.63 -25.58 4.47
CA SER A 63 36.46 -24.36 4.58
C SER A 63 36.96 -23.71 3.29
N CYS A 64 36.48 -22.49 3.02
CA CYS A 64 37.32 -21.28 2.83
C CYS A 64 36.41 -20.11 2.38
N GLN A 65 36.60 -18.94 2.99
CA GLN A 65 36.10 -17.67 2.44
C GLN A 65 36.69 -17.42 1.05
N PRO A 66 36.08 -16.53 0.25
CA PRO A 66 36.94 -15.55 -0.40
C PRO A 66 36.36 -14.13 -0.42
N SER A 67 37.19 -13.19 0.03
CA SER A 67 37.35 -11.87 -0.55
C SER A 67 37.66 -12.00 -2.05
N PHE A 68 36.94 -11.26 -2.91
CA PHE A 68 37.25 -11.19 -4.35
C PHE A 68 37.72 -9.77 -4.71
N GLN A 69 39.04 -9.63 -4.90
CA GLN A 69 39.65 -8.56 -5.68
C GLN A 69 39.74 -9.02 -7.15
N LEU A 70 39.21 -8.23 -8.08
CA LEU A 70 39.34 -8.48 -9.50
C LEU A 70 40.75 -8.10 -9.97
N SER A 71 41.56 -9.08 -10.38
CA SER A 71 42.84 -8.88 -11.06
C SER A 71 42.75 -9.54 -12.43
N VAL A 72 42.75 -8.76 -13.51
CA VAL A 72 42.81 -9.28 -14.89
C VAL A 72 44.27 -9.31 -15.35
N PRO A 73 44.82 -10.44 -15.81
CA PRO A 73 46.17 -10.47 -16.36
C PRO A 73 46.16 -10.00 -17.82
N ILE A 74 46.95 -8.98 -18.12
CA ILE A 74 47.25 -8.57 -19.50
C ILE A 74 48.35 -9.48 -20.03
N ARG A 75 48.05 -10.29 -21.06
CA ARG A 75 49.07 -10.97 -21.86
C ARG A 75 48.88 -10.59 -23.32
N ALA A 76 49.86 -9.88 -23.88
CA ALA A 76 49.91 -9.45 -25.26
C ALA A 76 50.43 -10.57 -26.16
N VAL A 77 49.65 -11.02 -27.15
CA VAL A 77 50.13 -11.58 -28.44
C VAL A 77 49.01 -11.46 -29.50
N GLY A 78 49.34 -10.89 -30.66
CA GLY A 78 48.86 -11.40 -31.96
C GLY A 78 47.57 -10.82 -32.53
N THR A 79 47.71 -10.15 -33.68
CA THR A 79 46.64 -9.70 -34.58
C THR A 79 45.70 -10.85 -34.97
N ALA A 80 44.52 -10.89 -34.37
CA ALA A 80 43.39 -11.68 -34.87
C ALA A 80 42.09 -10.90 -34.59
N SER A 81 41.25 -10.81 -35.63
CA SER A 81 39.93 -10.20 -35.69
C SER A 81 39.17 -10.15 -34.35
N LEU A 82 38.82 -8.94 -33.90
CA LEU A 82 37.87 -8.71 -32.82
C LEU A 82 36.48 -9.18 -33.25
N GLN A 83 36.12 -10.43 -32.93
CA GLN A 83 34.72 -10.80 -32.83
C GLN A 83 34.19 -10.39 -31.45
N PRO A 84 33.03 -9.73 -31.36
CA PRO A 84 32.45 -9.39 -30.06
C PRO A 84 32.02 -10.69 -29.36
N LEU A 85 32.56 -10.92 -28.16
CA LEU A 85 32.03 -11.90 -27.22
C LEU A 85 30.61 -11.46 -26.83
N THR A 86 29.62 -11.94 -27.57
CA THR A 86 28.22 -11.88 -27.14
C THR A 86 28.06 -12.84 -25.98
N ALA A 87 28.33 -12.36 -24.76
CA ALA A 87 27.77 -12.99 -23.57
C ALA A 87 26.26 -13.05 -23.79
N ASP A 88 25.73 -14.27 -23.92
CA ASP A 88 24.34 -14.51 -24.29
C ASP A 88 23.44 -13.74 -23.32
N TYR A 89 22.82 -12.67 -23.80
CA TYR A 89 22.02 -11.74 -23.01
C TYR A 89 20.92 -12.50 -22.24
N ARG A 90 20.50 -13.65 -22.77
CA ARG A 90 19.57 -14.58 -22.13
C ARG A 90 20.17 -15.25 -20.89
N CYS A 91 21.44 -15.62 -20.88
CA CYS A 91 22.11 -16.17 -19.70
C CYS A 91 22.23 -15.14 -18.58
N LEU A 92 22.56 -13.88 -18.91
CA LEU A 92 22.61 -12.80 -17.93
C LEU A 92 21.22 -12.49 -17.36
N GLN A 93 20.19 -12.43 -18.21
CA GLN A 93 18.81 -12.23 -17.76
C GLN A 93 18.28 -13.40 -16.93
N ARG A 94 18.66 -14.63 -17.27
CA ARG A 94 18.27 -15.83 -16.50
C ARG A 94 19.00 -15.90 -15.17
N ALA A 95 20.28 -15.50 -15.11
CA ALA A 95 21.03 -15.38 -13.87
C ALA A 95 20.47 -14.26 -12.97
N LEU A 96 20.13 -13.10 -13.54
CA LEU A 96 19.46 -12.00 -12.82
C LEU A 96 18.07 -12.42 -12.32
N SER A 97 17.29 -13.14 -13.12
CA SER A 97 16.00 -13.71 -12.74
C SER A 97 16.12 -14.76 -11.62
N LEU A 98 17.12 -15.64 -11.69
CA LEU A 98 17.38 -16.64 -10.65
C LEU A 98 17.89 -16.01 -9.35
N TYR A 99 18.72 -14.97 -9.45
CA TYR A 99 19.16 -14.18 -8.29
C TYR A 99 17.99 -13.41 -7.68
N ARG A 100 17.11 -12.83 -8.50
CA ARG A 100 15.90 -12.13 -8.06
C ARG A 100 14.94 -13.07 -7.33
N THR A 101 14.67 -14.25 -7.89
CA THR A 101 13.80 -15.26 -7.25
C THR A 101 14.41 -15.86 -5.99
N HIS A 102 15.73 -16.09 -5.94
CA HIS A 102 16.41 -16.50 -4.69
C HIS A 102 16.42 -15.39 -3.65
N SER A 103 16.62 -14.14 -4.05
CA SER A 103 16.51 -12.98 -3.17
C SER A 103 15.08 -12.83 -2.64
N GLU A 104 14.05 -12.98 -3.47
CA GLU A 104 12.63 -12.90 -3.09
C GLU A 104 12.22 -14.01 -2.11
N ALA A 105 12.67 -15.25 -2.33
CA ALA A 105 12.43 -16.36 -1.41
C ALA A 105 13.13 -16.16 -0.05
N LEU A 106 14.35 -15.59 -0.06
CA LEU A 106 15.06 -15.21 1.17
C LEU A 106 14.37 -14.04 1.87
N THR A 107 13.88 -13.05 1.13
CA THR A 107 13.12 -11.90 1.62
C THR A 107 11.80 -12.32 2.31
N LEU A 108 11.06 -13.28 1.72
CA LEU A 108 9.87 -13.87 2.35
C LEU A 108 10.21 -14.69 3.60
N SER A 109 11.36 -15.36 3.63
CA SER A 109 11.87 -16.01 4.84
C SER A 109 12.39 -15.02 5.90
N ILE A 110 12.59 -13.74 5.54
CA ILE A 110 13.08 -12.68 6.41
C ILE A 110 11.93 -11.92 7.08
N MET A 111 10.76 -11.83 6.45
CA MET A 111 9.58 -11.14 6.99
C MET A 111 8.94 -11.95 8.12
N ASP A 112 9.11 -11.47 9.36
CA ASP A 112 8.34 -11.96 10.50
C ASP A 112 6.92 -11.37 10.44
N ASN A 113 5.99 -12.11 9.84
CA ASN A 113 4.58 -11.72 9.77
C ASN A 113 3.85 -11.93 11.11
N ARG A 114 4.54 -12.34 12.19
CA ARG A 114 3.95 -12.62 13.53
C ARG A 114 2.79 -13.62 13.48
N GLY A 115 2.82 -14.51 12.48
CA GLY A 115 1.76 -15.48 12.19
C GLY A 115 0.45 -14.90 11.68
N ILE A 116 0.42 -13.64 11.24
CA ILE A 116 -0.64 -13.07 10.41
C ILE A 116 -0.53 -13.67 9.01
N THR A 117 -1.64 -14.15 8.46
CA THR A 117 -1.63 -14.97 7.23
C THR A 117 -2.44 -14.38 6.09
N SER A 118 -3.58 -13.73 6.38
CA SER A 118 -4.48 -13.21 5.36
C SER A 118 -4.33 -11.71 5.11
N VAL A 119 -3.61 -11.00 5.98
CA VAL A 119 -3.26 -9.59 5.75
C VAL A 119 -1.90 -9.52 5.06
N LEU A 120 -1.92 -9.25 3.75
CA LEU A 120 -0.70 -9.14 2.96
C LEU A 120 0.18 -7.98 3.41
N ASN A 121 1.48 -8.09 3.11
CA ASN A 121 2.46 -7.05 3.37
C ASN A 121 2.54 -6.61 4.85
N PHE A 122 2.01 -7.43 5.78
CA PHE A 122 2.02 -7.18 7.21
C PHE A 122 3.41 -7.41 7.81
N ARG A 123 3.93 -6.45 8.60
CA ARG A 123 5.17 -6.61 9.38
C ARG A 123 5.30 -5.56 10.47
N ASP A 124 6.16 -5.87 11.45
CA ASP A 124 6.72 -4.89 12.40
C ASP A 124 7.89 -4.13 11.76
N VAL A 125 7.77 -2.80 11.73
CA VAL A 125 8.78 -1.90 11.15
C VAL A 125 10.05 -1.90 12.01
N GLY A 126 9.92 -1.88 13.34
CA GLY A 126 11.07 -1.88 14.26
C GLY A 126 11.89 -3.15 14.12
N SER A 127 11.22 -4.30 14.05
CA SER A 127 11.86 -5.61 13.86
C SER A 127 12.63 -5.68 12.55
N THR A 128 12.01 -5.19 11.46
CA THR A 128 12.64 -5.15 10.13
C THR A 128 13.91 -4.31 10.13
N VAL A 129 13.85 -3.09 10.69
CA VAL A 129 14.98 -2.17 10.76
C VAL A 129 16.10 -2.73 11.63
N ASN A 130 15.77 -3.25 12.82
CA ASN A 130 16.77 -3.79 13.75
C ASN A 130 17.48 -5.02 13.16
N LYS A 131 16.74 -5.90 12.48
CA LYS A 131 17.29 -7.09 11.84
C LYS A 131 18.27 -6.72 10.73
N PHE A 132 17.93 -5.73 9.90
CA PHE A 132 18.82 -5.24 8.85
C PHE A 132 20.09 -4.61 9.45
N LEU A 133 19.95 -3.80 10.50
CA LEU A 133 21.07 -3.12 11.13
C LEU A 133 21.93 -4.03 12.04
N GLY A 134 21.44 -5.22 12.40
CA GLY A 134 22.10 -6.11 13.37
C GLY A 134 22.20 -5.53 14.79
N ARG A 135 21.41 -4.49 15.11
CA ARG A 135 21.37 -3.84 16.43
C ARG A 135 19.98 -3.31 16.74
N ARG A 136 19.67 -3.18 18.03
CA ARG A 136 18.44 -2.55 18.51
C ARG A 136 18.55 -1.03 18.37
N LEU A 137 17.75 -0.45 17.48
CA LEU A 137 17.63 0.99 17.27
C LEU A 137 16.19 1.46 17.48
N VAL A 138 15.23 0.79 16.83
CA VAL A 138 13.80 1.13 16.88
C VAL A 138 13.07 0.09 17.74
N ARG A 139 12.26 0.52 18.70
CA ARG A 139 11.45 -0.35 19.54
C ARG A 139 10.46 -1.15 18.70
N GLU A 140 10.49 -2.46 18.92
CA GLU A 140 9.61 -3.46 18.31
C GLU A 140 8.21 -3.44 18.94
N ASP A 141 7.25 -4.05 18.25
CA ASP A 141 5.84 -4.18 18.65
C ASP A 141 5.09 -2.84 18.85
N LEU A 142 5.57 -1.74 18.24
CA LEU A 142 4.93 -0.41 18.34
C LEU A 142 4.36 0.10 17.02
N VAL A 143 5.04 -0.15 15.91
CA VAL A 143 4.65 0.35 14.58
C VAL A 143 4.57 -0.81 13.60
N PHE A 144 3.36 -1.11 13.18
CA PHE A 144 3.07 -2.13 12.19
C PHE A 144 2.64 -1.48 10.88
N ARG A 145 2.95 -2.12 9.75
CA ARG A 145 2.46 -1.72 8.43
C ARG A 145 1.87 -2.91 7.70
N SER A 146 0.86 -2.68 6.85
CA SER A 146 0.26 -3.76 6.04
C SER A 146 -0.46 -3.26 4.79
N ALA A 147 -0.90 -4.20 3.94
CA ALA A 147 -2.02 -4.00 3.04
C ALA A 147 -3.33 -3.86 3.82
N ARG A 148 -4.46 -3.75 3.13
CA ARG A 148 -5.77 -3.61 3.77
C ARG A 148 -6.04 -4.74 4.79
N PRO A 149 -6.42 -4.42 6.04
CA PRO A 149 -6.75 -5.42 7.06
C PRO A 149 -8.17 -5.98 6.89
N ASP A 150 -8.92 -5.53 5.89
CA ASP A 150 -10.32 -5.90 5.66
C ASP A 150 -10.49 -7.42 5.44
N ASP A 151 -9.46 -8.03 4.86
CA ASP A 151 -9.36 -9.45 4.52
C ASP A 151 -8.82 -10.29 5.70
N ALA A 152 -8.60 -9.67 6.87
CA ALA A 152 -8.17 -10.36 8.09
C ALA A 152 -9.19 -11.43 8.53
N THR A 153 -8.74 -12.67 8.64
CA THR A 153 -9.51 -13.78 9.24
C THR A 153 -9.84 -13.49 10.70
N LEU A 154 -10.78 -14.23 11.30
CA LEU A 154 -11.10 -14.08 12.73
C LEU A 154 -9.88 -14.33 13.62
N ALA A 155 -9.01 -15.26 13.23
CA ALA A 155 -7.75 -15.54 13.91
C ALA A 155 -6.80 -14.35 13.81
N ASP A 156 -6.62 -13.78 12.62
CA ASP A 156 -5.75 -12.60 12.42
C ASP A 156 -6.30 -11.37 13.15
N ARG A 157 -7.62 -11.15 13.14
CA ARG A 157 -8.26 -10.06 13.91
C ARG A 157 -7.99 -10.19 15.41
N LYS A 158 -8.09 -11.42 15.94
CA LYS A 158 -7.77 -11.72 17.33
C LYS A 158 -6.28 -11.47 17.62
N ARG A 159 -5.39 -11.93 16.76
CA ARG A 159 -3.93 -11.72 16.90
C ARG A 159 -3.59 -10.23 16.90
N LEU A 160 -4.10 -9.48 15.93
CA LEU A 160 -3.87 -8.03 15.82
C LEU A 160 -4.27 -7.29 17.11
N ARG A 161 -5.45 -7.60 17.64
CA ARG A 161 -6.00 -6.92 18.83
C ARG A 161 -5.41 -7.44 20.15
N ASP A 162 -5.43 -8.75 20.35
CA ASP A 162 -5.20 -9.36 21.67
C ASP A 162 -3.74 -9.78 21.88
N GLU A 163 -3.07 -10.27 20.84
CA GLU A 163 -1.69 -10.79 20.96
C GLU A 163 -0.65 -9.71 20.68
N LEU A 164 -0.83 -8.96 19.59
CA LEU A 164 0.04 -7.82 19.22
C LEU A 164 -0.37 -6.53 19.93
N GLY A 165 -1.54 -6.53 20.58
CA GLY A 165 -2.00 -5.39 21.39
C GLY A 165 -2.26 -4.12 20.59
N ILE A 166 -2.43 -4.19 19.26
CA ILE A 166 -2.67 -3.00 18.42
C ILE A 166 -3.90 -2.27 18.97
N LYS A 167 -3.77 -0.96 19.16
CA LYS A 167 -4.84 -0.10 19.70
C LYS A 167 -5.46 0.77 18.62
N ALA A 168 -4.69 1.16 17.62
CA ALA A 168 -5.15 2.04 16.55
C ALA A 168 -4.75 1.58 15.15
N VAL A 169 -5.60 1.90 14.19
CA VAL A 169 -5.41 1.67 12.76
C VAL A 169 -5.47 3.00 12.02
N ILE A 170 -4.39 3.35 11.31
CA ILE A 170 -4.35 4.48 10.38
C ILE A 170 -4.72 3.97 8.99
N ASP A 171 -5.90 4.33 8.51
CA ASP A 171 -6.37 3.98 7.16
C ASP A 171 -6.13 5.16 6.21
N LEU A 172 -5.18 4.97 5.28
CA LEU A 172 -4.75 5.99 4.32
C LEU A 172 -5.56 6.00 3.02
N ARG A 173 -6.62 5.18 2.93
CA ARG A 173 -7.42 5.04 1.72
C ARG A 173 -8.43 6.15 1.54
N THR A 174 -8.79 6.38 0.28
CA THR A 174 -9.87 7.29 -0.10
C THR A 174 -11.23 6.65 0.15
N LYS A 175 -12.28 7.48 0.25
CA LYS A 175 -13.67 7.01 0.37
C LYS A 175 -14.07 6.10 -0.80
N THR A 176 -13.55 6.39 -2.00
CA THR A 176 -13.81 5.58 -3.20
C THR A 176 -13.26 4.17 -3.05
N GLU A 177 -12.06 4.02 -2.48
CA GLU A 177 -11.48 2.72 -2.16
C GLU A 177 -12.29 1.97 -1.10
N HIS A 178 -12.77 2.66 -0.05
CA HIS A 178 -13.68 2.06 0.94
C HIS A 178 -14.97 1.55 0.32
N VAL A 179 -15.61 2.35 -0.54
CA VAL A 179 -16.83 1.95 -1.24
C VAL A 179 -16.57 0.79 -2.19
N LYS A 180 -15.45 0.78 -2.93
CA LYS A 180 -15.07 -0.34 -3.81
C LYS A 180 -14.91 -1.62 -3.00
N GLN A 181 -14.24 -1.54 -1.86
CA GLN A 181 -14.02 -2.69 -0.99
C GLN A 181 -15.32 -3.19 -0.35
N ALA A 182 -16.19 -2.29 0.13
CA ALA A 182 -17.49 -2.67 0.68
C ALA A 182 -18.33 -3.43 -0.36
N LYS A 183 -18.34 -2.96 -1.62
CA LYS A 183 -19.01 -3.66 -2.73
C LYS A 183 -18.39 -5.03 -3.03
N LYS A 184 -17.05 -5.14 -3.02
CA LYS A 184 -16.35 -6.44 -3.19
C LYS A 184 -16.79 -7.41 -2.09
N ARG A 185 -16.75 -6.97 -0.83
CA ARG A 185 -17.19 -7.76 0.34
C ARG A 185 -18.67 -8.19 0.25
N GLU A 186 -19.56 -7.29 -0.18
CA GLU A 186 -20.98 -7.64 -0.40
C GLU A 186 -21.17 -8.68 -1.50
N ALA A 187 -20.31 -8.68 -2.53
CA ALA A 187 -20.33 -9.73 -3.55
C ALA A 187 -19.77 -11.04 -2.99
N ASP A 188 -18.67 -11.00 -2.25
CA ASP A 188 -18.03 -12.18 -1.64
C ASP A 188 -18.95 -12.88 -0.62
N LEU A 189 -19.74 -12.10 0.14
CA LEU A 189 -20.76 -12.62 1.07
C LEU A 189 -21.84 -13.48 0.37
N LYS A 190 -22.08 -13.28 -0.93
CA LYS A 190 -23.05 -14.06 -1.71
C LYS A 190 -22.47 -15.37 -2.22
N VAL A 191 -21.16 -15.60 -2.05
CA VAL A 191 -20.45 -16.80 -2.48
C VAL A 191 -20.23 -17.71 -1.26
N PRO A 192 -21.00 -18.81 -1.11
CA PRO A 192 -20.94 -19.64 0.11
C PRO A 192 -19.56 -20.20 0.42
N THR A 193 -18.80 -20.58 -0.61
CA THR A 193 -17.44 -21.14 -0.47
C THR A 193 -16.45 -20.12 0.13
N LEU A 194 -16.61 -18.83 -0.18
CA LEU A 194 -15.77 -17.77 0.39
C LEU A 194 -16.13 -17.52 1.86
N LEU A 195 -17.42 -17.57 2.21
CA LEU A 195 -17.87 -17.41 3.59
C LEU A 195 -17.39 -18.58 4.48
N GLU A 196 -17.41 -19.80 3.95
CA GLU A 196 -16.85 -20.97 4.63
C GLU A 196 -15.33 -20.82 4.84
N SER A 197 -14.61 -20.26 3.86
CA SER A 197 -13.17 -20.03 3.96
C SER A 197 -12.78 -18.87 4.89
N ASN A 198 -13.64 -17.86 5.02
CA ASN A 198 -13.37 -16.69 5.86
C ASN A 198 -14.66 -16.17 6.53
N ALA A 199 -14.97 -16.74 7.70
CA ALA A 199 -16.10 -16.32 8.52
C ALA A 199 -16.05 -14.84 8.93
N ALA A 200 -14.87 -14.19 8.90
CA ALA A 200 -14.74 -12.77 9.21
C ALA A 200 -15.46 -11.86 8.21
N LEU A 201 -15.85 -12.35 7.03
CA LEU A 201 -16.66 -11.60 6.06
C LEU A 201 -18.02 -11.19 6.63
N ALA A 202 -18.60 -12.00 7.53
CA ALA A 202 -19.88 -11.74 8.18
C ALA A 202 -19.81 -10.72 9.33
N GLU A 203 -18.61 -10.46 9.86
CA GLU A 203 -18.38 -9.47 10.92
C GLU A 203 -18.32 -8.04 10.35
N PRO A 204 -18.36 -7.00 11.20
CA PRO A 204 -18.09 -5.63 10.77
C PRO A 204 -16.75 -5.51 10.03
N PHE A 205 -16.70 -4.52 9.13
CA PHE A 205 -15.50 -4.21 8.35
C PHE A 205 -14.31 -3.86 9.26
N GLN A 206 -14.56 -3.01 10.25
CA GLN A 206 -13.59 -2.62 11.27
C GLN A 206 -13.47 -3.69 12.36
N ILE A 207 -12.25 -3.90 12.84
CA ILE A 207 -11.95 -4.83 13.92
C ILE A 207 -12.43 -4.20 15.24
N SER A 208 -13.41 -4.84 15.87
CA SER A 208 -13.98 -4.39 17.13
C SER A 208 -12.91 -4.26 18.23
N GLY A 209 -12.87 -3.10 18.88
CA GLY A 209 -11.92 -2.76 19.94
C GLY A 209 -10.71 -1.94 19.48
N LEU A 210 -10.57 -1.69 18.18
CA LEU A 210 -9.52 -0.81 17.63
C LEU A 210 -10.06 0.59 17.33
N THR A 211 -9.21 1.60 17.51
CA THR A 211 -9.51 2.97 17.11
C THR A 211 -9.09 3.20 15.66
N TYR A 212 -10.01 3.62 14.79
CA TYR A 212 -9.71 3.87 13.39
C TYR A 212 -9.53 5.37 13.11
N HIS A 213 -8.41 5.71 12.47
CA HIS A 213 -8.10 7.05 11.99
C HIS A 213 -8.10 7.05 10.46
N GLU A 214 -9.20 7.52 9.86
CA GLU A 214 -9.28 7.73 8.42
C GLU A 214 -8.54 9.02 8.04
N ILE A 215 -7.42 8.87 7.34
CA ILE A 215 -6.53 9.97 6.97
C ILE A 215 -6.22 9.87 5.47
N ARG A 216 -7.00 10.61 4.67
CA ARG A 216 -6.91 10.58 3.21
C ARG A 216 -5.72 11.39 2.71
N ILE A 217 -4.53 10.81 2.74
CA ILE A 217 -3.31 11.47 2.25
C ILE A 217 -3.45 11.90 0.80
N THR A 218 -3.98 11.04 -0.07
CA THR A 218 -4.36 11.44 -1.44
C THR A 218 -5.78 12.01 -1.43
N GLY A 219 -5.97 13.08 -0.66
CA GLY A 219 -7.26 13.75 -0.42
C GLY A 219 -7.58 14.83 -1.45
N GLY A 220 -8.56 15.69 -1.14
CA GLY A 220 -9.08 16.68 -2.09
C GLY A 220 -8.03 17.66 -2.63
N ASN A 221 -7.07 18.07 -1.79
CA ASN A 221 -5.98 18.96 -2.22
C ASN A 221 -5.09 18.27 -3.26
N PHE A 222 -4.69 17.03 -3.01
CA PHE A 222 -3.91 16.22 -3.93
C PHE A 222 -4.68 15.90 -5.22
N GLU A 223 -5.94 15.48 -5.11
CA GLU A 223 -6.80 15.22 -6.27
C GLU A 223 -6.93 16.47 -7.16
N TRP A 224 -7.15 17.63 -6.54
CA TRP A 224 -7.26 18.89 -7.27
C TRP A 224 -5.94 19.32 -7.89
N PHE A 225 -4.82 19.11 -7.19
CA PHE A 225 -3.49 19.30 -7.76
C PHE A 225 -3.31 18.46 -9.02
N LEU A 226 -3.64 17.16 -8.98
CA LEU A 226 -3.52 16.29 -10.15
C LEU A 226 -4.40 16.76 -11.32
N ILE A 227 -5.66 17.14 -11.06
CA ILE A 227 -6.58 17.61 -12.10
C ILE A 227 -6.04 18.87 -12.81
N ARG A 228 -5.36 19.77 -12.09
CA ARG A 228 -4.79 20.99 -12.69
C ARG A 228 -3.59 20.76 -13.60
N GLN A 229 -3.01 19.57 -13.53
CA GLN A 229 -1.87 19.17 -14.36
C GLN A 229 -2.33 18.58 -15.69
N VAL A 230 -3.62 18.24 -15.80
CA VAL A 230 -4.24 17.77 -17.04
C VAL A 230 -4.30 18.92 -18.03
N SER A 231 -4.02 18.63 -19.30
CA SER A 231 -4.15 19.62 -20.38
C SER A 231 -5.58 20.15 -20.46
N TRP A 232 -5.77 21.35 -21.02
CA TRP A 232 -7.12 21.90 -21.21
C TRP A 232 -8.04 20.94 -21.99
N TRP A 233 -7.51 20.30 -23.04
CA TRP A 233 -8.24 19.30 -23.83
C TRP A 233 -8.53 18.02 -23.03
N GLY A 234 -7.55 17.54 -22.27
CA GLY A 234 -7.72 16.42 -21.36
C GLY A 234 -8.78 16.70 -20.30
N LEU A 235 -8.82 17.91 -19.74
CA LEU A 235 -9.80 18.34 -18.76
C LEU A 235 -11.22 18.40 -19.35
N CYS A 236 -11.38 18.98 -20.55
CA CYS A 236 -12.66 18.96 -21.26
C CYS A 236 -13.14 17.52 -21.51
N ARG A 237 -12.23 16.63 -21.93
CA ARG A 237 -12.55 15.23 -22.18
C ARG A 237 -12.87 14.47 -20.89
N LEU A 238 -12.12 14.73 -19.81
CA LEU A 238 -12.34 14.17 -18.48
C LEU A 238 -13.74 14.51 -17.99
N ILE A 239 -14.12 15.79 -18.04
CA ILE A 239 -15.45 16.26 -17.63
C ILE A 239 -16.52 15.58 -18.49
N CYS A 240 -16.36 15.58 -19.82
CA CYS A 240 -17.31 14.94 -20.73
C CYS A 240 -17.51 13.45 -20.41
N LEU A 241 -16.43 12.68 -20.28
CA LEU A 241 -16.49 11.25 -19.96
C LEU A 241 -17.14 11.00 -18.59
N PHE A 242 -16.81 11.80 -17.57
CA PHE A 242 -17.44 11.68 -16.26
C PHE A 242 -18.95 12.01 -16.29
N THR A 243 -19.36 13.03 -17.05
CA THR A 243 -20.80 13.38 -17.20
C THR A 243 -21.58 12.31 -17.95
N LEU A 244 -20.93 11.61 -18.88
CA LEU A 244 -21.51 10.51 -19.65
C LEU A 244 -21.41 9.14 -18.95
N GLY A 245 -20.79 9.07 -17.76
CA GLY A 245 -20.65 7.85 -16.98
C GLY A 245 -19.44 6.97 -17.32
N TYR A 246 -18.60 7.36 -18.30
CA TYR A 246 -17.37 6.67 -18.71
C TYR A 246 -16.21 6.97 -17.76
N ARG A 247 -16.32 6.50 -16.52
CA ARG A 247 -15.37 6.85 -15.45
C ARG A 247 -13.97 6.29 -15.66
N ASN A 248 -13.84 5.04 -16.09
CA ASN A 248 -12.53 4.41 -16.27
C ASN A 248 -11.76 5.10 -17.40
N GLU A 249 -12.46 5.40 -18.49
CA GLU A 249 -11.92 6.18 -19.61
C GLU A 249 -11.53 7.58 -19.16
N GLY A 250 -12.33 8.20 -18.29
CA GLY A 250 -11.99 9.49 -17.66
C GLY A 250 -10.71 9.39 -16.82
N ILE A 251 -10.62 8.42 -15.90
CA ILE A 251 -9.43 8.20 -15.06
C ILE A 251 -8.21 7.92 -15.95
N SER A 252 -8.37 7.20 -17.06
CA SER A 252 -7.28 6.91 -17.99
C SER A 252 -6.63 8.18 -18.59
N ILE A 253 -7.35 9.30 -18.64
CA ILE A 253 -6.77 10.61 -19.03
C ILE A 253 -5.79 11.05 -17.96
N LEU A 254 -6.18 11.00 -16.69
CA LEU A 254 -5.29 11.34 -15.59
C LEU A 254 -4.09 10.40 -15.54
N SER A 255 -4.31 9.10 -15.77
CA SER A 255 -3.25 8.12 -15.87
C SER A 255 -2.24 8.51 -16.94
N ARG A 256 -2.68 8.82 -18.17
CA ARG A 256 -1.80 9.12 -19.31
C ARG A 256 -1.14 10.48 -19.26
N GLU A 257 -1.86 11.53 -18.88
CA GLU A 257 -1.37 12.91 -18.92
C GLU A 257 -0.58 13.29 -17.66
N VAL A 258 -0.87 12.66 -16.52
CA VAL A 258 -0.35 13.10 -15.22
C VAL A 258 0.41 11.99 -14.53
N MET A 259 -0.19 10.82 -14.30
CA MET A 259 0.40 9.78 -13.47
C MET A 259 1.60 9.11 -14.15
N LEU A 260 1.45 8.61 -15.39
CA LEU A 260 2.53 7.94 -16.14
C LEU A 260 3.76 8.85 -16.30
N PRO A 261 3.66 10.12 -16.71
CA PRO A 261 4.83 11.00 -16.83
C PRO A 261 5.52 11.29 -15.50
N ARG A 262 4.78 11.34 -14.40
CA ARG A 262 5.34 11.52 -13.04
C ARG A 262 6.02 10.27 -12.51
N GLY A 263 5.47 9.11 -12.84
CA GLY A 263 5.83 7.83 -12.25
C GLY A 263 5.47 7.75 -10.75
N LEU A 264 5.73 6.59 -10.15
CA LEU A 264 5.44 6.35 -8.73
C LEU A 264 6.19 7.31 -7.82
N VAL A 265 7.49 7.55 -8.10
CA VAL A 265 8.29 8.44 -7.27
C VAL A 265 7.79 9.88 -7.35
N GLY A 266 7.50 10.39 -8.55
CA GLY A 266 6.96 11.74 -8.71
C GLY A 266 5.66 11.94 -7.94
N LEU A 267 4.74 10.97 -7.98
CA LEU A 267 3.51 11.03 -7.18
C LEU A 267 3.76 10.98 -5.68
N GLY A 268 4.77 10.24 -5.22
CA GLY A 268 5.19 10.24 -3.82
C GLY A 268 5.69 11.61 -3.36
N LEU A 269 6.49 12.28 -4.20
CA LEU A 269 6.97 13.64 -3.93
C LEU A 269 5.84 14.68 -3.98
N ASP A 270 4.96 14.60 -4.98
CA ASP A 270 3.76 15.44 -5.05
C ASP A 270 2.88 15.24 -3.80
N THR A 271 2.81 14.03 -3.26
CA THR A 271 2.08 13.76 -2.02
C THR A 271 2.69 14.50 -0.83
N LEU A 272 4.03 14.54 -0.71
CA LEU A 272 4.71 15.33 0.33
C LEU A 272 4.37 16.81 0.21
N ASP A 273 4.30 17.32 -1.01
CA ASP A 273 4.11 18.74 -1.30
C ASP A 273 2.67 19.20 -1.07
N GLN A 274 1.69 18.34 -1.36
CA GLN A 274 0.27 18.72 -1.36
C GLN A 274 -0.52 18.26 -0.13
N SER A 275 0.00 17.27 0.62
CA SER A 275 -0.77 16.57 1.68
C SER A 275 -0.19 16.75 3.08
N GLY A 276 0.45 17.90 3.34
CA GLY A 276 1.15 18.17 4.61
C GLY A 276 0.26 18.06 5.84
N GLU A 277 -0.99 18.54 5.77
CA GLU A 277 -1.93 18.47 6.90
C GLU A 277 -2.30 17.01 7.24
N GLU A 278 -2.57 16.20 6.23
CA GLU A 278 -2.90 14.79 6.39
C GLU A 278 -1.69 13.99 6.89
N ILE A 279 -0.50 14.28 6.37
CA ILE A 279 0.76 13.69 6.84
C ILE A 279 0.97 14.02 8.33
N ALA A 280 0.83 15.29 8.72
CA ALA A 280 0.97 15.69 10.12
C ALA A 280 -0.09 15.04 11.01
N LYS A 281 -1.33 14.85 10.51
CA LYS A 281 -2.38 14.11 11.24
C LYS A 281 -1.99 12.64 11.44
N ALA A 282 -1.44 11.98 10.42
CA ALA A 282 -0.98 10.59 10.52
C ALA A 282 0.17 10.46 11.52
N LEU A 283 1.18 11.34 11.43
CA LEU A 283 2.32 11.33 12.35
C LEU A 283 1.90 11.54 13.81
N ARG A 284 0.87 12.35 14.06
CA ARG A 284 0.34 12.57 15.42
C ARG A 284 -0.25 11.32 16.07
N VAL A 285 -0.75 10.36 15.28
CA VAL A 285 -1.27 9.09 15.82
C VAL A 285 -0.15 8.24 16.43
N PHE A 286 1.08 8.30 15.90
CA PHE A 286 2.20 7.53 16.47
C PHE A 286 2.73 8.08 17.79
N ILE A 287 2.42 9.34 18.13
CA ILE A 287 2.90 9.99 19.38
C ILE A 287 1.84 10.02 20.48
N ASP A 288 0.65 9.46 20.25
CA ASP A 288 -0.40 9.36 21.25
C ASP A 288 -0.29 8.01 21.98
N PRO A 289 -0.01 7.99 23.31
CA PRO A 289 0.07 6.74 24.07
C PRO A 289 -1.21 5.91 24.05
N ALA A 290 -2.37 6.53 23.80
CA ALA A 290 -3.66 5.84 23.72
C ALA A 290 -3.78 4.99 22.43
N THR A 291 -3.05 5.33 21.38
CA THR A 291 -3.12 4.70 20.06
C THR A 291 -1.95 3.77 19.76
N SER A 292 -0.94 3.71 20.63
CA SER A 292 0.23 2.82 20.51
C SER A 292 -0.01 1.47 21.22
N PRO A 293 0.27 0.32 20.59
CA PRO A 293 0.80 0.10 19.23
C PRO A 293 -0.16 0.44 18.09
N THR A 294 0.39 0.86 16.95
CA THR A 294 -0.38 1.35 15.79
C THR A 294 -0.10 0.55 14.53
N LEU A 295 -1.15 0.23 13.77
CA LEU A 295 -1.07 -0.31 12.41
C LEU A 295 -1.37 0.79 11.38
N VAL A 296 -0.48 1.00 10.41
CA VAL A 296 -0.72 1.91 9.27
C VAL A 296 -0.86 1.13 7.97
N HIS A 297 -1.90 1.44 7.19
CA HIS A 297 -2.13 0.76 5.92
C HIS A 297 -2.73 1.67 4.86
N CYS A 298 -2.69 1.20 3.62
CA CYS A 298 -3.48 1.72 2.51
C CYS A 298 -4.14 0.53 1.82
N THR A 299 -4.23 0.51 0.48
CA THR A 299 -4.75 -0.66 -0.23
C THR A 299 -3.74 -1.81 -0.24
N GLN A 300 -2.50 -1.54 -0.68
CA GLN A 300 -1.43 -2.55 -0.77
C GLN A 300 -0.36 -2.40 0.32
N GLY A 301 -0.41 -1.33 1.11
CA GLY A 301 0.65 -1.03 2.09
C GLY A 301 1.98 -0.60 1.47
N LYS A 302 1.98 -0.24 0.17
CA LYS A 302 3.17 0.09 -0.62
C LYS A 302 3.49 1.58 -0.62
N ASP A 303 2.70 2.38 -1.33
CA ASP A 303 3.06 3.77 -1.65
C ASP A 303 2.76 4.75 -0.53
N ARG A 304 1.47 4.99 -0.21
CA ARG A 304 1.04 5.92 0.86
C ARG A 304 1.55 5.47 2.23
N THR A 305 1.45 4.18 2.52
CA THR A 305 1.97 3.59 3.75
C THR A 305 3.48 3.67 3.79
N GLY A 306 4.17 3.36 2.68
CA GLY A 306 5.61 3.49 2.58
C GLY A 306 6.07 4.91 2.89
N LEU A 307 5.43 5.92 2.29
CA LEU A 307 5.76 7.31 2.53
C LEU A 307 5.66 7.70 4.01
N ILE A 308 4.55 7.34 4.68
CA ILE A 308 4.37 7.62 6.11
C ILE A 308 5.40 6.89 6.97
N VAL A 309 5.64 5.60 6.71
CA VAL A 309 6.63 4.81 7.44
C VAL A 309 8.04 5.38 7.24
N SER A 310 8.40 5.78 6.02
CA SER A 310 9.68 6.42 5.72
C SER A 310 9.85 7.73 6.47
N LEU A 311 8.81 8.58 6.55
CA LEU A 311 8.86 9.81 7.35
C LEU A 311 9.07 9.53 8.84
N VAL A 312 8.42 8.51 9.40
CA VAL A 312 8.69 8.07 10.78
C VAL A 312 10.16 7.69 10.92
N LEU A 313 10.69 6.83 10.04
CA LEU A 313 12.08 6.37 10.12
C LEU A 313 13.11 7.47 9.89
N PHE A 314 12.83 8.46 9.03
CA PHE A 314 13.66 9.65 8.88
C PHE A 314 13.69 10.48 10.18
N ILE A 315 12.57 10.65 10.87
CA ILE A 315 12.51 11.36 12.17
C ILE A 315 13.33 10.63 13.25
N LEU A 316 13.49 9.31 13.13
CA LEU A 316 14.27 8.48 14.04
C LEU A 316 15.77 8.42 13.69
N ASP A 317 16.23 9.14 12.66
CA ASP A 317 17.60 9.08 12.11
C ASP A 317 18.04 7.65 11.75
N VAL A 318 17.12 6.83 11.23
CA VAL A 318 17.45 5.49 10.74
C VAL A 318 18.24 5.62 9.42
N PRO A 319 19.35 4.86 9.23
CA PRO A 319 20.13 4.91 7.98
C PRO A 319 19.27 4.63 6.75
N LEU A 320 19.52 5.36 5.65
CA LEU A 320 18.73 5.28 4.42
C LEU A 320 18.61 3.86 3.89
N GLU A 321 19.68 3.08 3.97
CA GLU A 321 19.74 1.70 3.49
C GLU A 321 18.77 0.79 4.25
N ALA A 322 18.56 1.05 5.54
CA ALA A 322 17.60 0.29 6.35
C ALA A 322 16.15 0.68 6.04
N ILE A 323 15.91 1.97 5.74
CA ILE A 323 14.59 2.47 5.31
C ILE A 323 14.25 1.89 3.93
N GLU A 324 15.22 1.91 3.01
CA GLU A 324 15.09 1.32 1.68
C GLU A 324 14.85 -0.18 1.75
N HIS A 325 15.57 -0.89 2.62
CA HIS A 325 15.33 -2.30 2.87
C HIS A 325 13.88 -2.56 3.29
N ASP A 326 13.36 -1.90 4.34
CA ASP A 326 11.96 -2.07 4.77
C ASP A 326 10.96 -1.77 3.65
N TYR A 327 11.20 -0.70 2.88
CA TYR A 327 10.33 -0.32 1.78
C TYR A 327 10.30 -1.39 0.67
N MET A 328 11.46 -1.92 0.29
CA MET A 328 11.59 -2.91 -0.80
C MET A 328 11.06 -4.29 -0.45
N LEU A 329 10.87 -4.63 0.84
CA LEU A 329 10.19 -5.89 1.23
C LEU A 329 8.78 -6.02 0.64
N THR A 330 8.14 -4.91 0.29
CA THR A 330 6.77 -4.93 -0.24
C THR A 330 6.63 -5.63 -1.60
N SER A 331 7.66 -5.65 -2.46
CA SER A 331 7.55 -6.32 -3.77
C SER A 331 7.23 -7.81 -3.62
N GLY A 332 7.98 -8.52 -2.76
CA GLY A 332 7.75 -9.96 -2.53
C GLY A 332 6.44 -10.25 -1.79
N ALA A 333 5.97 -9.32 -0.95
CA ALA A 333 4.78 -9.54 -0.12
C ALA A 333 3.44 -9.39 -0.87
N LEU A 334 3.45 -8.87 -2.09
CA LEU A 334 2.26 -8.64 -2.91
C LEU A 334 2.16 -9.60 -4.11
N GLU A 335 3.15 -10.48 -4.29
CA GLU A 335 3.27 -11.32 -5.48
C GLU A 335 2.05 -12.22 -5.71
N SER A 336 1.40 -12.68 -4.64
CA SER A 336 0.16 -13.49 -4.73
C SER A 336 -1.03 -12.76 -5.38
N GLU A 337 -1.03 -11.42 -5.36
CA GLU A 337 -2.07 -10.59 -5.99
C GLU A 337 -1.64 -9.99 -7.34
N ARG A 338 -0.45 -10.33 -7.86
CA ARG A 338 0.13 -9.69 -9.06
C ARG A 338 -0.86 -9.66 -10.23
N GLU A 339 -1.39 -10.81 -10.64
CA GLU A 339 -2.26 -10.90 -11.83
C GLU A 339 -3.56 -10.10 -11.67
N GLU A 340 -4.23 -10.19 -10.51
CA GLU A 340 -5.46 -9.42 -10.24
C GLU A 340 -5.16 -7.91 -10.28
N ARG A 341 -4.04 -7.48 -9.69
CA ARG A 341 -3.69 -6.06 -9.60
C ARG A 341 -3.23 -5.50 -10.94
N LEU A 342 -2.51 -6.26 -11.75
CA LEU A 342 -2.14 -5.88 -13.11
C LEU A 342 -3.38 -5.68 -13.98
N ALA A 343 -4.39 -6.54 -13.86
CA ALA A 343 -5.66 -6.37 -14.56
C ALA A 343 -6.34 -5.04 -14.18
N GLU A 344 -6.46 -4.75 -12.88
CA GLU A 344 -7.04 -3.48 -12.39
C GLU A 344 -6.26 -2.24 -12.84
N MET A 345 -4.92 -2.31 -12.88
CA MET A 345 -4.06 -1.21 -13.34
C MET A 345 -4.26 -0.94 -14.83
N ARG A 346 -4.34 -1.99 -15.66
CA ARG A 346 -4.56 -1.87 -17.10
C ARG A 346 -5.94 -1.29 -17.42
N GLU A 347 -6.98 -1.62 -16.63
CA GLU A 347 -8.32 -1.05 -16.78
C GLU A 347 -8.36 0.48 -16.64
N ILE A 348 -7.50 1.05 -15.79
CA ILE A 348 -7.38 2.50 -15.61
C ILE A 348 -6.25 3.12 -16.43
N GLY A 349 -5.63 2.35 -17.32
CA GLY A 349 -4.61 2.83 -18.25
C GLY A 349 -3.21 3.03 -17.66
N LEU A 350 -2.88 2.33 -16.57
CA LEU A 350 -1.51 2.25 -16.04
C LEU A 350 -0.75 1.08 -16.65
N THR A 351 0.59 1.16 -16.64
CA THR A 351 1.49 0.10 -17.10
C THR A 351 1.85 -0.87 -15.98
N ASP A 352 2.31 -2.06 -16.34
CA ASP A 352 2.64 -3.12 -15.37
C ASP A 352 3.73 -2.70 -14.37
N ASP A 353 4.63 -1.79 -14.74
CA ASP A 353 5.66 -1.24 -13.85
C ASP A 353 5.10 -0.54 -12.60
N TRP A 354 3.81 -0.18 -12.60
CA TRP A 354 3.12 0.40 -11.45
C TRP A 354 2.86 -0.60 -10.32
N PHE A 355 2.93 -1.89 -10.64
CA PHE A 355 2.87 -2.95 -9.63
C PHE A 355 4.14 -2.98 -8.79
N GLU A 356 5.30 -2.76 -9.41
CA GLU A 356 6.60 -2.84 -8.77
C GLU A 356 6.80 -1.78 -7.67
N THR A 357 7.64 -2.10 -6.70
CA THR A 357 8.06 -1.12 -5.68
C THR A 357 9.12 -0.20 -6.27
N ALA A 358 8.97 1.11 -6.08
CA ALA A 358 9.81 2.10 -6.74
C ALA A 358 11.22 2.15 -6.12
N PRO A 359 12.29 1.67 -6.80
CA PRO A 359 13.60 1.44 -6.17
C PRO A 359 14.22 2.70 -5.55
N ASP A 360 14.05 3.87 -6.18
CA ASP A 360 14.66 5.12 -5.70
C ASP A 360 13.75 5.95 -4.78
N MET A 361 12.60 5.43 -4.34
CA MET A 361 11.60 6.22 -3.60
C MET A 361 12.21 6.89 -2.36
N ILE A 362 12.98 6.13 -1.57
CA ILE A 362 13.56 6.60 -0.30
C ILE A 362 14.63 7.66 -0.56
N ALA A 363 15.59 7.36 -1.43
CA ALA A 363 16.69 8.27 -1.76
C ALA A 363 16.20 9.55 -2.46
N ARG A 364 15.15 9.47 -3.27
CA ARG A 364 14.53 10.67 -3.89
C ARG A 364 13.68 11.47 -2.90
N THR A 365 13.01 10.80 -1.97
CA THR A 365 12.27 11.49 -0.90
C THR A 365 13.22 12.29 0.00
N ALA A 366 14.32 11.68 0.45
CA ALA A 366 15.32 12.37 1.28
C ALA A 366 15.87 13.62 0.56
N ARG A 367 16.30 13.46 -0.70
CA ARG A 367 16.78 14.59 -1.52
C ARG A 367 15.71 15.67 -1.74
N HIS A 368 14.46 15.29 -1.99
CA HIS A 368 13.38 16.26 -2.18
C HIS A 368 13.11 17.07 -0.91
N LEU A 369 13.16 16.43 0.26
CA LEU A 369 13.06 17.14 1.54
C LEU A 369 14.19 18.17 1.70
N ASP A 370 15.43 17.80 1.37
CA ASP A 370 16.59 18.70 1.44
C ASP A 370 16.50 19.84 0.41
N ASP A 371 16.33 19.50 -0.87
CA ASP A 371 16.42 20.43 -2.00
C ASP A 371 15.22 21.39 -2.08
N VAL A 372 14.00 20.93 -1.74
CA VAL A 372 12.76 21.71 -1.93
C VAL A 372 12.25 22.31 -0.63
N HIS A 373 12.42 21.61 0.49
CA HIS A 373 11.86 22.03 1.78
C HIS A 373 12.92 22.52 2.78
N GLY A 374 14.21 22.51 2.42
CA GLY A 374 15.30 22.95 3.31
C GLY A 374 15.65 21.90 4.38
N GLY A 375 15.25 20.66 4.17
CA GLY A 375 15.49 19.51 5.05
C GLY A 375 14.22 18.98 5.72
N LEU A 376 14.34 17.77 6.28
CA LEU A 376 13.24 17.09 6.98
C LEU A 376 12.62 17.95 8.09
N ASN A 377 13.45 18.65 8.87
CA ASN A 377 12.99 19.41 10.03
C ASN A 377 12.14 20.62 9.63
N GLU A 378 12.58 21.38 8.62
CA GLU A 378 11.86 22.52 8.07
C GLU A 378 10.53 22.08 7.43
N TYR A 379 10.55 20.96 6.69
CA TYR A 379 9.32 20.35 6.18
C TYR A 379 8.33 20.02 7.31
N LEU A 380 8.79 19.34 8.36
CA LEU A 380 7.96 18.92 9.49
C LEU A 380 7.42 20.11 10.29
N ASP A 381 8.23 21.16 10.47
CA ASP A 381 7.79 22.40 11.11
C ASP A 381 6.71 23.10 10.27
N LYS A 382 6.90 23.17 8.94
CA LYS A 382 5.93 23.75 7.99
C LYS A 382 4.58 23.05 8.01
N ILE A 383 4.54 21.72 8.12
CA ILE A 383 3.27 20.96 8.19
C ILE A 383 2.68 20.90 9.62
N GLY A 384 3.32 21.54 10.59
CA GLY A 384 2.85 21.60 11.98
C GLY A 384 3.18 20.36 12.82
N PHE A 385 4.13 19.52 12.39
CA PHE A 385 4.72 18.43 13.18
C PHE A 385 6.06 18.88 13.79
N GLY A 386 5.97 19.91 14.65
CA GLY A 386 7.14 20.62 15.14
C GLY A 386 8.10 19.81 16.03
N GLN A 387 9.19 20.44 16.45
CA GLN A 387 10.26 19.81 17.25
C GLN A 387 9.76 18.99 18.46
N ALA A 388 8.80 19.50 19.23
CA ALA A 388 8.26 18.78 20.39
C ALA A 388 7.61 17.44 20.01
N ASN A 389 6.90 17.39 18.88
CA ASN A 389 6.30 16.16 18.37
C ASN A 389 7.37 15.18 17.87
N ARG A 390 8.40 15.69 17.19
CA ARG A 390 9.55 14.89 16.74
C ARG A 390 10.30 14.25 17.91
N LEU A 391 10.58 15.02 18.97
CA LEU A 391 11.22 14.51 20.19
C LEU A 391 10.36 13.43 20.85
N LYS A 392 9.06 13.67 21.00
CA LYS A 392 8.13 12.68 21.57
C LYS A 392 8.11 11.39 20.76
N LEU A 393 8.11 11.47 19.43
CA LEU A 393 8.17 10.29 18.57
C LEU A 393 9.46 9.48 18.81
N ARG A 394 10.60 10.17 18.92
CA ARG A 394 11.90 9.54 19.21
C ARG A 394 11.92 8.87 20.58
N GLU A 395 11.42 9.53 21.62
CA GLU A 395 11.33 8.98 22.98
C GLU A 395 10.47 7.70 23.06
N LEU A 396 9.40 7.66 22.25
CA LEU A 396 8.50 6.51 22.19
C LEU A 396 9.11 5.36 21.40
N LEU A 397 9.77 5.64 20.27
CA LEU A 397 10.15 4.61 19.29
C LEU A 397 11.64 4.23 19.28
N LEU A 398 12.54 4.94 19.94
CA LEU A 398 13.96 4.52 20.07
C LEU A 398 14.21 3.76 21.38
N TYR A 399 15.19 2.86 21.39
CA TYR A 399 15.60 2.13 22.62
C TYR A 399 16.23 3.02 23.68
#